data_AF-A0A4Q3LCE1-F1
#
_entry.id   AF-A0A4Q3LCE1-F1
#
_cell.length_a   1.000
_cell.length_b   1.000
_cell.length_c   1.000
_cell.angle_alpha   90.00
_cell.angle_beta   90.00
_cell.angle_gamma   90.00
#
_symmetry.space_group_name_H-M   'P 1'
#
loop_
_entity.id
_entity.type
_entity.pdbx_description
1 polymer ?
#
loop_
_entity_poly.entity_id
_entity_poly.type
_entity_poly.pdbx_seq_one_letter_code
_entity_poly.pdbx_strand_id
1 'polypeptide(L)'
;MTKKNLILAAALALAASAAGAQTVWRCGNSYSTQPCAGGTSFEAAAAPSKAEAARAEKAVLVDEKRAAVLEKARLAQEKNAPKTIVIAPVEAPKAVPEKKKGKGKAGGKPETFTASVPGSGKKK
;
A
#
# COMPACT_ATOMS: atom_id res chain seq x y z
N MET A 1 -57.80 23.05 -12.17
CA MET A 1 -57.18 21.72 -12.36
C MET A 1 -58.21 20.65 -11.98
N THR A 2 -58.65 19.87 -12.97
CA THR A 2 -59.73 18.89 -12.85
C THR A 2 -59.30 17.70 -11.98
N LYS A 3 -60.22 17.16 -11.17
CA LYS A 3 -59.98 15.96 -10.31
C LYS A 3 -59.36 14.78 -11.07
N LYS A 4 -59.64 14.67 -12.38
CA LYS A 4 -59.03 13.70 -13.30
C LYS A 4 -57.50 13.82 -13.37
N ASN A 5 -56.96 15.05 -13.37
CA ASN A 5 -55.52 15.29 -13.42
C ASN A 5 -54.85 14.94 -12.08
N LEU A 6 -55.57 15.11 -10.97
CA LEU A 6 -55.10 14.71 -9.64
C LEU A 6 -55.03 13.18 -9.50
N ILE A 7 -56.04 12.47 -10.00
CA ILE A 7 -56.07 11.00 -9.99
C ILE A 7 -54.97 10.41 -10.88
N LEU A 8 -54.75 10.99 -12.06
CA LEU A 8 -53.70 10.54 -12.98
C LEU A 8 -52.30 10.77 -12.39
N ALA A 9 -52.06 11.92 -11.75
CA ALA A 9 -50.80 12.21 -11.08
C ALA A 9 -50.54 11.27 -9.89
N ALA A 10 -51.57 10.94 -9.09
CA ALA A 10 -51.46 10.00 -7.98
C ALA A 10 -51.18 8.57 -8.47
N ALA A 11 -51.80 8.13 -9.56
CA ALA A 11 -51.55 6.81 -10.15
C ALA A 11 -50.11 6.69 -10.68
N LEU A 12 -49.57 7.75 -11.28
CA LEU A 12 -48.19 7.77 -11.78
C LEU A 12 -47.16 7.76 -10.64
N ALA A 13 -47.46 8.43 -9.52
CA ALA A 13 -46.61 8.42 -8.33
C ALA A 13 -46.56 7.04 -7.64
N LEU A 14 -47.66 6.29 -7.63
CA LEU A 14 -47.70 4.92 -7.10
C LEU A 14 -47.01 3.90 -8.01
N ALA A 15 -46.91 4.15 -9.32
CA ALA A 15 -46.17 3.28 -10.23
C ALA A 15 -44.64 3.42 -10.07
N ALA A 16 -44.15 4.58 -9.62
CA ALA A 16 -42.73 4.84 -9.43
C ALA A 16 -42.11 4.12 -8.21
N SER A 17 -42.92 3.75 -7.21
CA SER A 17 -42.44 3.01 -6.03
C SER A 17 -42.22 1.51 -6.26
N ALA A 18 -42.55 0.99 -7.45
CA ALA A 18 -42.28 -0.39 -7.84
C ALA A 18 -40.89 -0.59 -8.48
N ALA A 19 -40.03 0.44 -8.51
CA ALA A 19 -38.62 0.30 -8.86
C ALA A 19 -37.85 -0.38 -7.70
N GLY A 20 -38.16 -1.66 -7.48
CA GLY A 20 -37.35 -2.52 -6.62
C GLY A 20 -35.92 -2.57 -7.14
N ALA A 21 -34.95 -2.64 -6.22
CA ALA A 21 -33.54 -2.77 -6.55
C ALA A 21 -33.34 -3.91 -7.56
N GLN A 22 -32.96 -3.56 -8.80
CA GLN A 22 -32.70 -4.52 -9.86
C GLN A 22 -31.56 -5.42 -9.39
N THR A 23 -31.71 -6.74 -9.47
CA THR A 23 -30.64 -7.67 -9.11
C THR A 23 -29.51 -7.53 -10.13
N VAL A 24 -28.35 -6.99 -9.69
CA VAL A 24 -27.16 -6.82 -10.54
C VAL A 24 -26.15 -7.90 -10.19
N TRP A 25 -25.73 -8.65 -11.20
CA TRP A 25 -24.75 -9.73 -11.06
C TRP A 25 -23.35 -9.21 -11.37
N ARG A 26 -22.37 -9.56 -10.54
CA ARG A 26 -20.97 -9.19 -10.76
C ARG A 26 -20.20 -10.38 -11.34
N CYS A 27 -19.84 -10.29 -12.61
CA CYS A 27 -19.07 -11.30 -13.34
C CYS A 27 -17.59 -10.86 -13.40
N GLY A 28 -16.82 -11.15 -12.35
CA GLY A 28 -15.44 -10.71 -12.23
C GLY A 28 -15.32 -9.19 -12.09
N ASN A 29 -14.92 -8.50 -13.17
CA ASN A 29 -14.78 -7.04 -13.21
C ASN A 29 -15.92 -6.30 -13.93
N SER A 30 -16.94 -7.02 -14.40
CA SER A 30 -18.08 -6.46 -15.12
C SER A 30 -19.39 -6.73 -14.38
N TYR A 31 -20.37 -5.84 -14.57
CA TYR A 31 -21.73 -6.00 -14.04
C TYR A 31 -22.68 -6.40 -15.15
N SER A 32 -23.65 -7.27 -14.85
CA SER A 32 -24.60 -7.82 -15.79
C SER A 32 -26.01 -7.87 -15.18
N THR A 33 -27.03 -7.71 -16.02
CA THR A 33 -28.43 -7.94 -15.67
C THR A 33 -28.82 -9.42 -15.73
N GLN A 34 -27.97 -10.26 -16.34
CA GLN A 34 -28.12 -11.71 -16.39
C GLN A 34 -27.08 -12.40 -15.48
N PRO A 35 -27.43 -13.54 -14.86
CA PRO A 35 -26.49 -14.31 -14.06
C PRO A 35 -25.29 -14.76 -14.89
N CYS A 36 -24.12 -14.76 -14.28
CA CYS A 36 -22.88 -15.18 -14.94
C CYS A 36 -22.94 -16.69 -15.23
N ALA A 37 -22.47 -17.12 -16.40
CA ALA A 37 -22.37 -18.55 -16.73
C ALA A 37 -21.46 -19.26 -15.71
N GLY A 38 -22.00 -20.26 -15.00
CA GLY A 38 -21.30 -20.96 -13.92
C GLY A 38 -21.13 -20.16 -12.62
N GLY A 39 -21.78 -19.00 -12.49
CA GLY A 39 -21.77 -18.21 -11.27
C GLY A 39 -22.68 -18.80 -10.19
N THR A 40 -22.29 -18.65 -8.93
CA THR A 40 -23.09 -19.05 -7.77
C THR A 40 -23.64 -17.82 -7.05
N SER A 41 -24.88 -17.88 -6.58
CA SER A 41 -25.43 -16.84 -5.70
C SER A 41 -24.64 -16.83 -4.39
N PHE A 42 -24.11 -15.67 -4.02
CA PHE A 42 -23.52 -15.44 -2.72
C PHE A 42 -24.40 -14.48 -1.94
N GLU A 43 -24.78 -14.85 -0.72
CA GLU A 43 -25.48 -13.95 0.18
C GLU A 43 -24.46 -12.92 0.67
N ALA A 44 -24.66 -11.66 0.29
CA ALA A 44 -23.81 -10.58 0.75
C ALA A 44 -23.79 -10.59 2.28
N ALA A 45 -22.59 -10.52 2.87
CA ALA A 45 -22.44 -10.49 4.31
C ALA A 45 -23.30 -9.36 4.89
N ALA A 46 -24.00 -9.65 5.99
CA ALA A 46 -24.79 -8.65 6.69
C ALA A 46 -23.91 -7.45 7.06
N ALA A 47 -24.51 -6.28 7.14
CA ALA A 47 -23.83 -5.09 7.62
C ALA A 47 -23.18 -5.38 8.99
N PRO A 48 -21.96 -4.87 9.25
CA PRO A 48 -21.28 -5.13 10.50
C PRO A 48 -22.15 -4.67 11.68
N SER A 49 -22.18 -5.49 12.73
CA SER A 49 -22.87 -5.13 13.97
C SER A 49 -22.21 -3.92 14.62
N LYS A 50 -22.96 -3.18 15.45
CA LYS A 50 -22.41 -2.04 16.21
C LYS A 50 -21.19 -2.42 17.06
N ALA A 51 -21.16 -3.64 17.59
CA ALA A 51 -20.04 -4.15 18.37
C ALA A 51 -18.80 -4.42 17.52
N GLU A 52 -18.95 -4.86 16.27
CA GLU A 52 -17.85 -5.03 15.32
C GLU A 52 -17.31 -3.67 14.86
N ALA A 53 -18.19 -2.73 14.54
CA ALA A 53 -17.79 -1.36 14.20
C ALA A 53 -16.98 -0.71 15.34
N ALA A 54 -17.48 -0.79 16.58
CA ALA A 54 -16.77 -0.23 17.73
C ALA A 54 -15.41 -0.91 18.00
N ARG A 55 -15.28 -2.20 17.69
CA ARG A 55 -13.99 -2.92 17.78
C ARG A 55 -13.00 -2.44 16.71
N ALA A 56 -13.48 -2.26 15.47
CA ALA A 56 -12.67 -1.74 14.38
C ALA A 56 -12.20 -0.31 14.67
N GLU A 57 -13.08 0.57 15.15
CA GLU A 57 -12.74 1.94 15.52
C GLU A 57 -11.66 1.99 16.61
N LYS A 58 -11.76 1.14 17.64
CA LYS A 58 -10.73 1.04 18.69
C LYS A 58 -9.37 0.62 18.12
N ALA A 59 -9.35 -0.32 17.18
CA ALA A 59 -8.11 -0.74 16.52
C ALA A 59 -7.49 0.42 15.73
N VAL A 60 -8.30 1.14 14.94
CA VAL A 60 -7.85 2.33 14.19
C VAL A 60 -7.21 3.37 15.11
N LEU A 61 -7.86 3.69 16.24
CA LEU A 61 -7.32 4.67 17.19
C LEU A 61 -5.96 4.25 17.79
N VAL A 62 -5.74 2.95 17.96
CA VAL A 62 -4.45 2.43 18.44
C VAL A 62 -3.39 2.55 17.35
N ASP A 63 -3.74 2.20 16.12
CA ASP A 63 -2.83 2.29 14.97
C ASP A 63 -2.45 3.72 14.63
N GLU A 64 -3.40 4.67 14.71
CA GLU A 64 -3.14 6.10 14.53
C GLU A 64 -2.14 6.63 15.55
N LYS A 65 -2.31 6.27 16.83
CA LYS A 65 -1.36 6.64 17.89
C LYS A 65 0.03 6.08 17.62
N ARG A 66 0.10 4.80 17.21
CA ARG A 66 1.36 4.14 16.88
C ARG A 66 2.04 4.81 15.69
N ALA A 67 1.28 5.13 14.64
CA ALA A 67 1.77 5.83 13.46
C ALA A 67 2.37 7.20 13.83
N ALA A 68 1.68 7.98 14.66
CA ALA A 68 2.18 9.28 15.12
C ALA A 68 3.48 9.17 15.93
N VAL A 69 3.65 8.12 16.74
CA VAL A 69 4.90 7.87 17.48
C VAL A 69 6.03 7.54 16.50
N LEU A 70 5.78 6.67 15.52
CA LEU A 70 6.78 6.29 14.53
C LEU A 70 7.19 7.46 13.64
N GLU A 71 6.25 8.32 13.25
CA GLU A 71 6.53 9.53 12.50
C GLU A 71 7.46 10.46 13.28
N LYS A 72 7.17 10.71 14.56
CA LYS A 72 8.03 11.52 15.43
C LYS A 72 9.42 10.91 15.59
N ALA A 73 9.50 9.59 15.74
CA ALA A 73 10.78 8.88 15.82
C ALA A 73 11.60 9.05 14.53
N ARG A 74 10.96 8.90 13.36
CA ARG A 74 11.57 9.15 12.05
C ARG A 74 12.11 10.57 11.94
N LEU A 75 11.30 11.57 12.29
CA LEU A 75 11.71 12.98 12.26
C LEU A 75 12.89 13.27 13.21
N ALA A 76 12.92 12.64 14.38
CA ALA A 76 14.03 12.78 15.31
C ALA A 76 15.31 12.14 14.74
N GLN A 77 15.21 10.97 14.11
CA GLN A 77 16.34 10.33 13.45
C GLN A 77 16.88 11.17 12.31
N GLU A 78 16.03 11.75 11.47
CA GLU A 78 16.45 12.63 10.38
C GLU A 78 17.16 13.89 10.87
N LYS A 79 16.67 14.50 11.95
CA LYS A 79 17.31 15.67 12.56
C LYS A 79 18.71 15.35 13.11
N ASN A 80 18.88 14.14 13.64
CA ASN A 80 20.12 13.69 14.25
C ASN A 80 21.02 12.91 13.26
N ALA A 81 20.56 12.68 12.03
CA ALA A 81 21.33 11.95 11.04
C ALA A 81 22.56 12.79 10.65
N PRO A 82 23.77 12.21 10.62
CA PRO A 82 24.92 12.90 10.09
C PRO A 82 24.64 13.25 8.63
N LYS A 83 24.85 14.53 8.26
CA LYS A 83 24.72 14.96 6.86
C LYS A 83 25.66 14.09 6.02
N THR A 84 25.10 13.34 5.07
CA THR A 84 25.87 12.58 4.09
C THR A 84 26.95 13.50 3.51
N ILE A 85 28.20 13.08 3.63
CA ILE A 85 29.30 13.72 2.93
C ILE A 85 29.06 13.47 1.45
N VAL A 86 28.62 14.50 0.74
CA VAL A 86 28.67 14.53 -0.71
C VAL A 86 30.15 14.53 -1.07
N ILE A 87 30.66 13.39 -1.51
CA ILE A 87 31.98 13.31 -2.11
C ILE A 87 31.84 14.01 -3.46
N ALA A 88 32.18 15.30 -3.48
CA ALA A 88 32.39 16.01 -4.74
C ALA A 88 33.39 15.19 -5.59
N PRO A 89 33.22 15.13 -6.91
CA PRO A 89 34.16 14.42 -7.76
C PRO A 89 35.56 14.96 -7.49
N VAL A 90 36.43 14.09 -7.01
CA VAL A 90 37.84 14.41 -6.76
C VAL A 90 38.46 14.74 -8.11
N GLU A 91 38.88 15.99 -8.30
CA GLU A 91 39.76 16.34 -9.41
C GLU A 91 41.00 15.44 -9.34
N ALA A 92 41.33 14.80 -10.46
CA ALA A 92 42.36 13.78 -10.52
C ALA A 92 43.68 14.26 -9.89
N PRO A 93 44.26 13.53 -8.91
CA PRO A 93 45.50 13.94 -8.29
C PRO A 93 46.64 13.90 -9.31
N LYS A 94 47.34 15.04 -9.48
CA LYS A 94 48.63 15.08 -10.17
C LYS A 94 49.62 14.18 -9.40
N ALA A 95 50.29 13.31 -10.13
CA ALA A 95 51.21 12.32 -9.60
C ALA A 95 52.26 12.93 -8.65
N VAL A 96 52.33 12.40 -7.43
CA VAL A 96 53.41 12.66 -6.46
C VAL A 96 54.12 11.32 -6.23
N PRO A 97 55.47 11.29 -6.22
CA PRO A 97 56.22 10.03 -6.30
C PRO A 97 56.21 9.24 -4.98
N GLU A 98 56.16 7.92 -5.13
CA GLU A 98 56.16 6.93 -4.05
C GLU A 98 57.38 7.04 -3.12
N LYS A 99 57.15 6.97 -1.80
CA LYS A 99 58.18 6.63 -0.81
C LYS A 99 57.82 5.36 -0.04
N LYS A 100 58.88 4.61 0.24
CA LYS A 100 58.95 3.17 0.55
C LYS A 100 58.29 2.73 1.88
N LYS A 101 57.70 1.52 1.80
CA LYS A 101 57.57 0.41 2.78
C LYS A 101 57.95 0.68 4.25
N GLY A 102 56.95 0.56 5.12
CA GLY A 102 57.10 0.18 6.54
C GLY A 102 56.35 -1.13 6.82
N LYS A 103 57.03 -2.10 7.43
CA LYS A 103 56.57 -3.47 7.74
C LYS A 103 55.93 -3.47 9.13
N GLY A 104 54.68 -3.91 9.29
CA GLY A 104 54.01 -3.94 10.60
C GLY A 104 52.74 -4.80 10.66
N LYS A 105 52.92 -6.02 11.19
CA LYS A 105 52.00 -7.00 11.82
C LYS A 105 50.62 -7.33 11.21
N ALA A 106 50.45 -8.64 11.01
CA ALA A 106 49.19 -9.32 10.71
C ALA A 106 48.22 -9.31 11.90
N GLY A 107 46.94 -9.12 11.63
CA GLY A 107 45.85 -9.34 12.58
C GLY A 107 44.50 -8.84 12.07
N GLY A 108 43.58 -9.77 11.80
CA GLY A 108 42.15 -9.52 11.59
C GLY A 108 41.73 -9.31 10.13
N LYS A 109 41.21 -10.35 9.47
CA LYS A 109 40.37 -10.16 8.28
C LYS A 109 39.05 -9.54 8.75
N PRO A 110 38.51 -8.49 8.11
CA PRO A 110 37.12 -8.12 8.35
C PRO A 110 36.22 -9.29 7.94
N GLU A 111 35.25 -9.64 8.77
CA GLU A 111 34.18 -10.57 8.43
C GLU A 111 33.24 -9.88 7.43
N THR A 112 33.72 -9.71 6.20
CA THR A 112 32.94 -9.21 5.08
C THR A 112 32.12 -10.38 4.53
N PHE A 113 30.84 -10.44 4.89
CA PHE A 113 29.88 -11.32 4.25
C PHE A 113 29.82 -11.00 2.76
N THR A 114 30.21 -11.96 1.91
CA THR A 114 30.16 -11.84 0.46
C THR A 114 29.09 -12.80 -0.05
N ALA A 115 27.96 -12.28 -0.53
CA ALA A 115 26.93 -13.10 -1.17
C ALA A 115 27.42 -13.55 -2.55
N SER A 116 27.54 -14.87 -2.76
CA SER A 116 27.83 -15.44 -4.07
C SER A 116 26.52 -15.73 -4.82
N VAL A 117 26.46 -15.33 -6.08
CA VAL A 117 25.35 -15.66 -7.00
C VAL A 117 25.79 -16.85 -7.86
N PRO A 118 25.00 -17.93 -8.00
CA PRO A 118 25.39 -19.08 -8.79
C PRO A 118 25.46 -18.69 -10.28
N GLY A 119 26.66 -18.74 -10.86
CA GLY A 119 26.88 -18.52 -12.30
C GLY A 119 28.20 -17.86 -12.70
N SER A 120 28.97 -17.29 -11.77
CA SER A 120 30.28 -16.68 -12.09
C SER A 120 31.43 -17.71 -12.07
N GLY A 121 31.27 -18.78 -12.86
CA GLY A 121 32.35 -19.71 -13.21
C GLY A 121 32.88 -19.40 -14.61
N LYS A 122 34.10 -18.86 -14.68
CA LYS A 122 34.91 -18.62 -15.88
C LYS A 122 34.89 -19.83 -16.83
N LYS A 123 34.50 -19.64 -18.10
CA LYS A 123 34.81 -20.61 -19.16
C LYS A 123 36.34 -20.59 -19.39
N LYS A 124 36.93 -21.78 -19.41
CA LYS A 124 38.32 -22.03 -19.84
C LYS A 124 38.48 -21.72 -21.32
#